data_AF-A0A2V7Z1T4-F1
#
_entry.id   AF-A0A2V7Z1T4-F1
#
_cell.length_a   1.000
_cell.length_b   1.000
_cell.length_c   1.000
_cell.angle_alpha   90.00
_cell.angle_beta   90.00
_cell.angle_gamma   90.00
#
_symmetry.space_group_name_H-M   'P 1'
#
loop_
_entity.id
_entity.type
_entity.pdbx_description
1 polymer ?
#
loop_
_entity_poly.entity_id
_entity_poly.type
_entity_poly.pdbx_seq_one_letter_code
_entity_poly.pdbx_strand_id
1 'polypeptide(L)'
;MGLNRGELARKSVHMGVGLIAFSLRYLGPLYSALLALGALGLNLFVLPHIGGRRLWRQHEVESGASLGIVLYPLAVLLLILVFYRRLEVAAAAWGILAFGDGMASVAGIQFGQRRLPWNPRKSWIGSLAYVLFGTVAAAALLVWTAPNQGRSYGWAFAFAACFLTALLAAALESLPQGLDDNLGVPLVSGLFLLGLVLTQGRWGPFLADPHLALRLLLAAAVNAALAGAAYAARTVNRSGVIAGFLVGFLIYAFLDWRGYLLLMAFFVIGSAATKLGYRKKAAAQLAQEDKGRRGARHALANAGVATACAIFAAMTPYPVLFALTFAGAFATAAADTSSSEIGQLLGRRTYLATTFRPVPRGTEGAVSLEGTLAGILASLVIAALGAALGLFPWKGVAVVVFAAFVGTTFESVVGAALEKRRLLDNEALNFLNTLVGALVAAAFYAWVV
;
A
#
# COMPACT_ATOMS: atom_id res chain seq x y z
N MET A 1 -27.19 17.25 2.50
CA MET A 1 -27.33 17.25 3.99
C MET A 1 -26.36 18.26 4.53
N GLY A 2 -26.84 19.26 5.30
CA GLY A 2 -25.98 20.25 5.94
C GLY A 2 -25.17 19.63 7.09
N LEU A 3 -24.11 20.31 7.50
CA LEU A 3 -23.26 19.90 8.62
C LEU A 3 -24.07 19.93 9.94
N ASN A 4 -24.34 18.77 10.53
CA ASN A 4 -25.00 18.71 11.84
C ASN A 4 -23.99 19.01 12.95
N ARG A 5 -24.43 19.64 14.06
CA ARG A 5 -23.59 19.97 15.23
C ARG A 5 -22.85 18.75 15.79
N GLY A 6 -23.46 17.56 15.77
CA GLY A 6 -22.81 16.32 16.20
C GLY A 6 -21.64 15.90 15.31
N GLU A 7 -21.76 16.09 13.99
CA GLU A 7 -20.69 15.79 13.03
C GLU A 7 -19.51 16.75 13.19
N LEU A 8 -19.81 18.05 13.36
CA LEU A 8 -18.79 19.07 13.66
C LEU A 8 -18.05 18.73 14.96
N ALA A 9 -18.77 18.44 16.04
CA ALA A 9 -18.16 18.12 17.33
C ALA A 9 -17.24 16.89 17.24
N ARG A 10 -17.68 15.82 16.55
CA ARG A 10 -16.86 14.62 16.33
C ARG A 10 -15.57 14.95 15.58
N LYS A 11 -15.66 15.73 14.49
CA LYS A 11 -14.48 16.10 13.69
C LYS A 11 -13.55 17.07 14.43
N SER A 12 -14.09 17.95 15.28
CA SER A 12 -13.29 18.77 16.19
C SER A 12 -12.53 17.94 17.20
N VAL A 13 -13.14 16.90 17.80
CA VAL A 13 -12.44 15.96 18.69
C VAL A 13 -11.34 15.21 17.93
N HIS A 14 -11.64 14.69 16.74
CA HIS A 14 -10.67 13.99 15.89
C HIS A 14 -9.43 14.85 15.56
N MET A 15 -9.64 16.12 15.18
CA MET A 15 -8.55 17.06 14.93
C MET A 15 -7.84 17.49 16.22
N GLY A 16 -8.57 17.67 17.32
CA GLY A 16 -8.03 18.03 18.63
C GLY A 16 -7.09 16.96 19.18
N VAL A 17 -7.45 15.68 19.05
CA VAL A 17 -6.57 14.55 19.38
C VAL A 17 -5.31 14.57 18.50
N GLY A 18 -5.42 15.00 17.23
CA GLY A 18 -4.28 15.19 16.34
C GLY A 18 -3.23 16.19 16.85
N LEU A 19 -3.62 17.16 17.68
CA LEU A 19 -2.66 18.10 18.29
C LEU A 19 -1.70 17.41 19.28
N ILE A 20 -2.09 16.26 19.82
CA ILE A 20 -1.21 15.45 20.69
C ILE A 20 0.03 14.99 19.91
N ALA A 21 0.00 14.95 18.58
CA ALA A 21 1.17 14.65 17.74
C ALA A 21 2.37 15.58 18.02
N PHE A 22 2.16 16.83 18.46
CA PHE A 22 3.24 17.74 18.84
C PHE A 22 4.02 17.27 20.08
N SER A 23 3.40 16.46 20.95
CA SER A 23 4.04 15.89 22.14
C SER A 23 5.07 14.82 21.82
N LEU A 24 5.00 14.17 20.64
CA LEU A 24 5.95 13.14 20.20
C LEU A 24 7.40 13.66 20.18
N ARG A 25 7.56 14.97 19.96
CA ARG A 25 8.87 15.64 20.06
C ARG A 25 9.54 15.37 21.41
N TYR A 26 8.78 15.42 22.51
CA TYR A 26 9.33 15.37 23.87
C TYR A 26 9.26 13.99 24.51
N LEU A 27 8.24 13.20 24.17
CA LEU A 27 8.00 11.90 24.78
C LEU A 27 9.00 10.84 24.30
N GLY A 28 9.55 10.97 23.09
CA GLY A 28 10.34 9.90 22.50
C GLY A 28 9.51 8.62 22.25
N PRO A 29 10.11 7.56 21.71
CA PRO A 29 9.33 6.48 21.10
C PRO A 29 8.54 5.62 22.09
N LEU A 30 9.16 5.25 23.21
CA LEU A 30 8.53 4.41 24.24
C LEU A 30 7.33 5.11 24.88
N TYR A 31 7.50 6.35 25.38
CA TYR A 31 6.41 7.06 26.04
C TYR A 31 5.32 7.49 25.06
N SER A 32 5.65 7.77 23.80
CA SER A 32 4.63 7.99 22.75
C SER A 32 3.79 6.73 22.53
N ALA A 33 4.42 5.54 22.49
CA ALA A 33 3.69 4.28 22.35
C ALA A 33 2.82 3.97 23.58
N LEU A 34 3.33 4.21 24.80
CA LEU A 34 2.56 4.06 26.03
C LEU A 34 1.36 5.02 26.08
N LEU A 35 1.52 6.26 25.63
CA LEU A 35 0.43 7.23 25.52
C LEU A 35 -0.65 6.75 24.56
N ALA A 36 -0.26 6.28 23.37
CA ALA A 36 -1.19 5.74 22.38
C ALA A 36 -1.88 4.46 22.87
N LEU A 37 -1.15 3.58 23.55
CA LEU A 37 -1.70 2.37 24.17
C LEU A 37 -2.68 2.71 25.30
N GLY A 38 -2.38 3.72 26.11
CA GLY A 38 -3.27 4.25 27.13
C GLY A 38 -4.56 4.79 26.51
N ALA A 39 -4.46 5.58 25.44
CA ALA A 39 -5.62 6.06 24.70
C ALA A 39 -6.46 4.91 24.10
N LEU A 40 -5.81 3.88 23.54
CA LEU A 40 -6.49 2.68 23.06
C LEU A 40 -7.22 1.94 24.20
N GLY A 41 -6.57 1.77 25.36
CA GLY A 41 -7.17 1.17 26.55
C GLY A 41 -8.37 1.96 27.07
N LEU A 42 -8.26 3.29 27.15
CA LEU A 42 -9.38 4.16 27.53
C LEU A 42 -10.55 4.01 26.56
N ASN A 43 -10.28 3.95 25.25
CA ASN A 43 -11.30 3.80 24.22
C ASN A 43 -11.97 2.42 24.24
N LEU A 44 -11.23 1.36 24.61
CA LEU A 44 -11.74 0.00 24.70
C LEU A 44 -12.53 -0.27 25.99
N PHE A 45 -12.03 0.21 27.14
CA PHE A 45 -12.55 -0.20 28.45
C PHE A 45 -13.35 0.87 29.17
N VAL A 46 -13.06 2.16 28.95
CA VAL A 46 -13.65 3.24 29.76
C VAL A 46 -14.75 3.97 29.00
N LEU A 47 -14.49 4.35 27.76
CA LEU A 47 -15.44 5.09 26.92
C LEU A 47 -16.79 4.40 26.69
N PRO A 48 -16.87 3.06 26.49
CA PRO A 48 -18.16 2.37 26.39
C PRO A 48 -19.02 2.49 27.66
N HIS A 49 -18.39 2.65 28.83
CA HIS A 49 -19.07 2.75 30.12
C HIS A 49 -19.43 4.19 30.50
N ILE A 50 -18.69 5.20 30.01
CA ILE A 50 -18.86 6.61 30.42
C ILE A 50 -19.46 7.50 29.30
N GLY A 51 -19.09 7.27 28.04
CA GLY A 51 -19.35 8.21 26.93
C GLY A 51 -20.72 8.09 26.24
N GLY A 52 -21.48 7.03 26.52
CA GLY A 52 -22.75 6.75 25.85
C GLY A 52 -22.63 6.60 24.32
N ARG A 53 -23.75 6.64 23.59
CA ARG A 53 -23.82 6.51 22.12
C ARG A 53 -23.67 7.83 21.34
N ARG A 54 -23.39 8.95 22.01
CA ARG A 54 -23.43 10.30 21.39
C ARG A 54 -22.36 10.54 20.32
N LEU A 55 -21.27 9.77 20.32
CA LEU A 55 -20.16 9.88 19.36
C LEU A 55 -20.21 8.82 18.24
N TRP A 56 -21.15 7.88 18.31
CA TRP A 56 -21.24 6.76 17.35
C TRP A 56 -21.82 7.24 16.02
N ARG A 57 -21.30 6.71 14.90
CA ARG A 57 -21.92 6.91 13.58
C ARG A 57 -23.30 6.24 13.56
N GLN A 58 -24.25 6.74 12.74
CA GLN A 58 -25.56 6.09 12.59
C GLN A 58 -25.43 4.60 12.25
N HIS A 59 -24.48 4.24 11.39
CA HIS A 59 -24.20 2.85 11.04
C HIS A 59 -23.52 2.04 12.17
N GLU A 60 -22.80 2.69 13.09
CA GLU A 60 -22.22 2.06 14.30
C GLU A 60 -23.28 1.87 15.40
N VAL A 61 -24.30 2.74 15.43
CA VAL A 61 -25.49 2.57 16.27
C VAL A 61 -26.32 1.39 15.77
N GLU A 62 -26.42 1.21 14.45
CA GLU A 62 -27.10 0.07 13.82
C GLU A 62 -26.33 -1.24 13.98
N SER A 63 -24.99 -1.22 13.95
CA SER A 63 -24.14 -2.42 14.09
C SER A 63 -23.80 -2.80 15.53
N GLY A 64 -24.07 -1.91 16.49
CA GLY A 64 -23.80 -2.13 17.92
C GLY A 64 -22.32 -2.04 18.32
N ALA A 65 -21.42 -1.64 17.42
CA ALA A 65 -19.98 -1.54 17.68
C ALA A 65 -19.38 -0.24 17.11
N SER A 66 -18.70 0.54 17.97
CA SER A 66 -18.00 1.77 17.58
C SER A 66 -16.57 1.49 17.10
N LEU A 67 -16.43 0.78 15.98
CA LEU A 67 -15.14 0.43 15.40
C LEU A 67 -14.26 1.68 15.15
N GLY A 68 -14.84 2.80 14.69
CA GLY A 68 -14.06 4.01 14.40
C GLY A 68 -13.36 4.63 15.62
N ILE A 69 -13.97 4.53 16.82
CA ILE A 69 -13.40 5.08 18.07
C ILE A 69 -12.16 4.27 18.50
N VAL A 70 -12.12 2.98 18.20
CA VAL A 70 -11.00 2.08 18.52
C VAL A 70 -9.91 2.13 17.44
N LEU A 71 -10.31 2.24 16.17
CA LEU A 71 -9.37 2.19 15.05
C LEU A 71 -8.45 3.41 14.99
N TYR A 72 -8.91 4.58 15.40
CA TYR A 72 -8.06 5.78 15.43
C TYR A 72 -6.85 5.65 16.37
N PRO A 73 -7.00 5.39 17.69
CA PRO A 73 -5.84 5.22 18.58
C PRO A 73 -5.00 3.99 18.20
N LEU A 74 -5.60 2.95 17.64
CA LEU A 74 -4.85 1.82 17.09
C LEU A 74 -3.97 2.26 15.91
N ALA A 75 -4.48 3.07 14.98
CA ALA A 75 -3.70 3.60 13.86
C ALA A 75 -2.54 4.48 14.35
N VAL A 76 -2.78 5.33 15.35
CA VAL A 76 -1.72 6.13 15.99
C VAL A 76 -0.66 5.25 16.64
N LEU A 77 -1.08 4.22 17.39
CA LEU A 77 -0.15 3.26 18.00
C LEU A 77 0.69 2.56 16.93
N LEU A 78 0.08 2.07 15.85
CA LEU A 78 0.80 1.41 14.76
C LEU A 78 1.77 2.37 14.06
N LEU A 79 1.39 3.63 13.81
CA LEU A 79 2.31 4.63 13.26
C LEU A 79 3.54 4.80 14.16
N ILE A 80 3.35 4.91 15.47
CA ILE A 80 4.46 5.07 16.42
C ILE A 80 5.34 3.82 16.46
N LEU A 81 4.75 2.62 16.43
CA LEU A 81 5.50 1.35 16.46
C LEU A 81 6.28 1.12 15.15
N VAL A 82 5.65 1.33 14.00
CA VAL A 82 6.28 1.14 12.68
C VAL A 82 7.39 2.17 12.47
N PHE A 83 7.15 3.43 12.84
CA PHE A 83 8.14 4.51 12.72
C PHE A 83 8.82 4.81 14.05
N TYR A 84 9.07 3.80 14.89
CA TYR A 84 9.69 3.96 16.21
C TYR A 84 11.03 4.70 16.16
N ARG A 85 11.79 4.55 15.07
CA ARG A 85 13.08 5.25 14.83
C ARG A 85 12.96 6.57 14.06
N ARG A 86 11.75 6.91 13.62
CA ARG A 86 11.40 8.03 12.73
C ARG A 86 10.08 8.66 13.17
N LEU A 87 10.00 9.10 14.43
CA LEU A 87 8.77 9.66 15.01
C LEU A 87 8.26 10.88 14.26
N GLU A 88 9.12 11.54 13.48
CA GLU A 88 8.74 12.68 12.67
C GLU A 88 7.87 12.27 11.48
N VAL A 89 8.09 11.06 10.97
CA VAL A 89 7.22 10.45 9.96
C VAL A 89 5.89 10.02 10.58
N ALA A 90 5.90 9.42 11.79
CA ALA A 90 4.68 9.09 12.51
C ALA A 90 3.82 10.33 12.80
N ALA A 91 4.44 11.40 13.30
CA ALA A 91 3.76 12.65 13.60
C ALA A 91 3.17 13.29 12.34
N ALA A 92 3.92 13.34 11.24
CA ALA A 92 3.44 13.88 9.98
C ALA A 92 2.28 13.06 9.40
N ALA A 93 2.37 11.73 9.40
CA ALA A 93 1.30 10.84 8.96
C ALA A 93 0.05 10.96 9.83
N TRP A 94 0.22 11.10 11.15
CA TRP A 94 -0.86 11.39 12.07
C TRP A 94 -1.50 12.75 11.78
N GLY A 95 -0.71 13.77 11.42
CA GLY A 95 -1.21 15.06 10.94
C GLY A 95 -2.12 14.95 9.72
N ILE A 96 -1.74 14.13 8.73
CA ILE A 96 -2.57 13.85 7.55
C ILE A 96 -3.89 13.17 7.98
N LEU A 97 -3.82 12.13 8.82
CA LEU A 97 -5.00 11.44 9.33
C LEU A 97 -5.93 12.38 10.12
N ALA A 98 -5.40 13.24 10.97
CA ALA A 98 -6.19 14.10 11.83
C ALA A 98 -6.81 15.28 11.05
N PHE A 99 -5.98 16.06 10.36
CA PHE A 99 -6.40 17.30 9.73
C PHE A 99 -6.88 17.11 8.29
N GLY A 100 -6.28 16.17 7.54
CA GLY A 100 -6.73 15.79 6.21
C GLY A 100 -8.14 15.23 6.25
N ASP A 101 -8.37 14.10 6.91
CA ASP A 101 -9.71 13.46 7.00
C ASP A 101 -10.72 14.36 7.75
N GLY A 102 -10.24 15.07 8.77
CA GLY A 102 -11.02 16.07 9.50
C GLY A 102 -11.64 17.10 8.57
N MET A 103 -10.80 17.82 7.82
CA MET A 103 -11.22 18.92 6.96
C MET A 103 -11.86 18.46 5.65
N ALA A 104 -11.46 17.30 5.11
CA ALA A 104 -12.09 16.71 3.93
C ALA A 104 -13.57 16.44 4.17
N SER A 105 -13.91 15.93 5.36
CA SER A 105 -15.30 15.70 5.75
C SER A 105 -16.06 17.01 5.94
N VAL A 106 -15.47 17.99 6.65
CA VAL A 106 -16.12 19.29 6.88
C VAL A 106 -16.41 20.01 5.56
N ALA A 107 -15.37 20.21 4.74
CA ALA A 107 -15.50 20.87 3.45
C ALA A 107 -16.36 20.07 2.47
N GLY A 108 -16.24 18.74 2.48
CA GLY A 108 -16.99 17.85 1.60
C GLY A 108 -18.49 17.83 1.89
N ILE A 109 -18.91 17.97 3.15
CA ILE A 109 -20.33 18.07 3.53
C ILE A 109 -20.87 19.47 3.23
N GLN A 110 -20.10 20.52 3.55
CA GLN A 110 -20.56 21.90 3.45
C GLN A 110 -20.58 22.43 2.01
N PHE A 111 -19.56 22.07 1.22
CA PHE A 111 -19.34 22.64 -0.11
C PHE A 111 -19.26 21.58 -1.23
N GLY A 112 -19.15 20.29 -0.89
CA GLY A 112 -18.89 19.20 -1.85
C GLY A 112 -20.07 18.82 -2.76
N GLN A 113 -20.46 19.72 -3.66
CA GLN A 113 -21.53 19.49 -4.63
C GLN A 113 -21.16 18.44 -5.70
N ARG A 114 -19.92 18.49 -6.22
CA ARG A 114 -19.43 17.53 -7.22
C ARG A 114 -18.77 16.31 -6.56
N ARG A 115 -19.38 15.15 -6.74
CA ARG A 115 -18.88 13.85 -6.25
C ARG A 115 -17.81 13.28 -7.16
N LEU A 116 -16.97 12.38 -6.61
CA LEU A 116 -15.98 11.67 -7.42
C LEU A 116 -16.68 10.62 -8.30
N PRO A 117 -16.29 10.48 -9.59
CA PRO A 117 -16.93 9.53 -10.51
C PRO A 117 -16.85 8.06 -10.06
N TRP A 118 -15.80 7.69 -9.33
CA TRP A 118 -15.55 6.32 -8.84
C TRP A 118 -15.95 6.10 -7.38
N ASN A 119 -16.21 7.17 -6.62
CA ASN A 119 -16.64 7.07 -5.22
C ASN A 119 -17.64 8.18 -4.88
N PRO A 120 -18.95 7.90 -5.00
CA PRO A 120 -20.01 8.88 -4.75
C PRO A 120 -20.06 9.40 -3.31
N ARG A 121 -19.44 8.69 -2.35
CA ARG A 121 -19.40 9.12 -0.94
C ARG A 121 -18.44 10.28 -0.73
N LYS A 122 -17.41 10.41 -1.56
CA LYS A 122 -16.38 11.43 -1.48
C LYS A 122 -16.63 12.54 -2.52
N SER A 123 -16.07 13.73 -2.29
CA SER A 123 -16.25 14.89 -3.16
C SER A 123 -14.92 15.51 -3.55
N TRP A 124 -14.86 16.15 -4.72
CA TRP A 124 -13.64 16.83 -5.19
C TRP A 124 -13.16 17.90 -4.22
N ILE A 125 -14.08 18.67 -3.63
CA ILE A 125 -13.75 19.70 -2.63
C ILE A 125 -13.24 19.06 -1.33
N GLY A 126 -13.82 17.93 -0.92
CA GLY A 126 -13.31 17.17 0.22
C GLY A 126 -11.87 16.70 -0.01
N SER A 127 -11.56 16.12 -1.18
CA SER A 127 -10.20 15.70 -1.53
C SER A 127 -9.21 16.87 -1.61
N LEU A 128 -9.64 18.03 -2.13
CA LEU A 128 -8.78 19.23 -2.14
C LEU A 128 -8.49 19.73 -0.72
N ALA A 129 -9.50 19.77 0.15
CA ALA A 129 -9.33 20.12 1.55
C ALA A 129 -8.42 19.11 2.28
N TYR A 130 -8.57 17.82 1.98
CA TYR A 130 -7.68 16.77 2.51
C TYR A 130 -6.22 17.10 2.21
N VAL A 131 -5.91 17.36 0.94
CA VAL A 131 -4.55 17.64 0.49
C VAL A 131 -4.03 18.92 1.12
N LEU A 132 -4.81 20.00 1.10
CA LEU A 132 -4.37 21.29 1.64
C LEU A 132 -4.06 21.23 3.13
N PHE A 133 -5.05 20.84 3.95
CA PHE A 133 -4.92 20.85 5.40
C PHE A 133 -4.01 19.72 5.90
N GLY A 134 -4.07 18.55 5.26
CA GLY A 134 -3.14 17.46 5.52
C GLY A 134 -1.69 17.84 5.24
N THR A 135 -1.41 18.53 4.12
CA THR A 135 -0.05 19.00 3.79
C THR A 135 0.49 19.96 4.84
N VAL A 136 -0.29 20.98 5.21
CA VAL A 136 0.14 22.01 6.18
C VAL A 136 0.40 21.38 7.55
N ALA A 137 -0.53 20.55 8.05
CA ALA A 137 -0.38 19.88 9.34
C ALA A 137 0.82 18.93 9.35
N ALA A 138 0.96 18.12 8.29
CA ALA A 138 2.06 17.16 8.17
C ALA A 138 3.43 17.87 8.08
N ALA A 139 3.55 18.93 7.29
CA ALA A 139 4.79 19.68 7.17
C ALA A 139 5.18 20.35 8.50
N ALA A 140 4.22 20.95 9.21
CA ALA A 140 4.44 21.54 10.52
C ALA A 140 4.93 20.48 11.55
N LEU A 141 4.25 19.33 11.61
CA LEU A 141 4.63 18.24 12.52
C LEU A 141 5.96 17.61 12.15
N LEU A 142 6.25 17.42 10.86
CA LEU A 142 7.52 16.87 10.36
C LEU A 142 8.69 17.76 10.79
N VAL A 143 8.60 19.07 10.53
CA VAL A 143 9.65 20.03 10.90
C VAL A 143 9.77 20.20 12.42
N TRP A 144 8.64 20.18 13.14
CA TRP A 144 8.63 20.32 14.61
C TRP A 144 9.29 19.16 15.34
N THR A 145 9.05 17.93 14.90
CA THR A 145 9.46 16.70 15.60
C THR A 145 10.84 16.17 15.17
N ALA A 146 11.36 16.61 14.02
CA ALA A 146 12.66 16.18 13.51
C ALA A 146 13.88 16.53 14.41
N PRO A 147 13.98 17.74 15.03
CA PRO A 147 15.20 18.16 15.75
C PRO A 147 15.58 17.26 16.92
N ASN A 148 14.62 16.78 17.71
CA ASN A 148 14.88 15.90 18.86
C ASN A 148 15.35 14.49 18.44
N GLN A 149 15.34 14.20 17.14
CA GLN A 149 15.89 12.97 16.56
C GLN A 149 17.18 13.21 15.77
N GLY A 150 17.80 14.39 15.93
CA GLY A 150 19.04 14.76 15.24
C GLY A 150 18.85 15.04 13.75
N ARG A 151 17.64 15.40 13.32
CA ARG A 151 17.30 15.66 11.91
C ARG A 151 16.78 17.08 11.73
N SER A 152 16.96 17.62 10.53
CA SER A 152 16.40 18.91 10.13
C SER A 152 15.98 18.83 8.67
N TYR A 153 14.83 19.44 8.35
CA TYR A 153 14.31 19.55 7.00
C TYR A 153 14.01 21.01 6.69
N GLY A 154 14.43 21.49 5.52
CA GLY A 154 14.00 22.80 5.03
C GLY A 154 12.50 22.80 4.75
N TRP A 155 11.82 23.93 5.04
CA TRP A 155 10.38 24.06 4.86
C TRP A 155 9.92 23.71 3.44
N ALA A 156 10.62 24.18 2.40
CA ALA A 156 10.27 23.86 1.01
C ALA A 156 10.26 22.35 0.73
N PHE A 157 11.27 21.63 1.23
CA PHE A 157 11.33 20.18 1.10
C PHE A 157 10.22 19.49 1.91
N ALA A 158 9.99 19.92 3.15
CA ALA A 158 8.93 19.36 4.00
C ALA A 158 7.55 19.54 3.37
N PHE A 159 7.23 20.74 2.86
CA PHE A 159 5.98 21.01 2.16
C PHE A 159 5.84 20.15 0.90
N ALA A 160 6.88 20.04 0.07
CA ALA A 160 6.84 19.21 -1.14
C ALA A 160 6.62 17.72 -0.81
N ALA A 161 7.36 17.17 0.16
CA ALA A 161 7.24 15.77 0.57
C ALA A 161 5.85 15.47 1.18
N CYS A 162 5.37 16.34 2.07
CA CYS A 162 4.05 16.21 2.68
C CYS A 162 2.92 16.41 1.66
N PHE A 163 3.10 17.28 0.66
CA PHE A 163 2.12 17.47 -0.41
C PHE A 163 1.97 16.22 -1.27
N LEU A 164 3.09 15.63 -1.73
CA LEU A 164 3.06 14.38 -2.49
C LEU A 164 2.46 13.23 -1.66
N THR A 165 2.77 13.19 -0.36
CA THR A 165 2.20 12.20 0.56
C THR A 165 0.69 12.40 0.74
N ALA A 166 0.23 13.64 0.90
CA ALA A 166 -1.18 13.97 1.05
C ALA A 166 -1.98 13.70 -0.23
N LEU A 167 -1.36 13.89 -1.41
CA LEU A 167 -1.95 13.48 -2.69
C LEU A 167 -2.14 11.97 -2.78
N LEU A 168 -1.12 11.18 -2.41
CA LEU A 168 -1.25 9.72 -2.34
C LEU A 168 -2.34 9.31 -1.35
N ALA A 169 -2.33 9.91 -0.16
CA ALA A 169 -3.31 9.65 0.89
C ALA A 169 -4.74 9.92 0.41
N ALA A 170 -4.98 11.10 -0.20
CA ALA A 170 -6.27 11.47 -0.76
C ALA A 170 -6.69 10.54 -1.91
N ALA A 171 -5.74 10.09 -2.74
CA ALA A 171 -6.02 9.12 -3.81
C ALA A 171 -6.45 7.77 -3.24
N LEU A 172 -5.76 7.25 -2.22
CA LEU A 172 -6.12 6.02 -1.52
C LEU A 172 -7.49 6.15 -0.85
N GLU A 173 -7.71 7.21 -0.10
CA GLU A 173 -8.98 7.49 0.59
C GLU A 173 -10.15 7.71 -0.41
N SER A 174 -9.85 8.11 -1.65
CA SER A 174 -10.87 8.27 -2.68
C SER A 174 -11.38 6.93 -3.22
N LEU A 175 -10.64 5.84 -3.06
CA LEU A 175 -11.03 4.54 -3.58
C LEU A 175 -12.12 3.90 -2.68
N PRO A 176 -13.11 3.19 -3.25
CA PRO A 176 -14.07 2.44 -2.46
C PRO A 176 -13.42 1.13 -1.97
N GLN A 177 -12.50 1.25 -1.00
CA GLN A 177 -11.79 0.10 -0.42
C GLN A 177 -12.63 -0.49 0.73
N GLY A 178 -12.65 -1.81 0.88
CA GLY A 178 -13.29 -2.47 2.04
C GLY A 178 -12.53 -2.24 3.37
N LEU A 179 -11.24 -1.93 3.29
CA LEU A 179 -10.35 -1.68 4.42
C LEU A 179 -10.69 -0.34 5.09
N ASP A 180 -10.68 -0.28 6.43
CA ASP A 180 -10.98 0.99 7.11
C ASP A 180 -9.92 2.05 6.77
N ASP A 181 -10.35 3.11 6.09
CA ASP A 181 -9.53 4.24 5.65
C ASP A 181 -8.63 4.80 6.77
N ASN A 182 -9.03 4.65 8.04
CA ASN A 182 -8.29 5.18 9.18
C ASN A 182 -7.05 4.35 9.57
N LEU A 183 -6.91 3.11 9.07
CA LEU A 183 -5.76 2.25 9.37
C LEU A 183 -4.79 2.15 8.19
N GLY A 184 -5.31 1.84 7.01
CA GLY A 184 -4.48 1.60 5.83
C GLY A 184 -3.84 2.87 5.26
N VAL A 185 -4.64 3.93 5.10
CA VAL A 185 -4.17 5.19 4.49
C VAL A 185 -2.99 5.78 5.27
N PRO A 186 -3.06 5.97 6.60
CA PRO A 186 -1.95 6.58 7.34
C PRO A 186 -0.66 5.76 7.30
N LEU A 187 -0.75 4.44 7.37
CA LEU A 187 0.42 3.56 7.31
C LEU A 187 1.09 3.61 5.94
N VAL A 188 0.32 3.49 4.85
CA VAL A 188 0.84 3.55 3.49
C VAL A 188 1.42 4.92 3.18
N SER A 189 0.73 6.00 3.58
CA SER A 189 1.22 7.37 3.47
C SER A 189 2.48 7.60 4.30
N GLY A 190 2.56 7.05 5.51
CA GLY A 190 3.76 7.10 6.34
C GLY A 190 4.96 6.41 5.69
N LEU A 191 4.77 5.23 5.09
CA LEU A 191 5.83 4.50 4.38
C LEU A 191 6.30 5.26 3.14
N PHE A 192 5.37 5.86 2.40
CA PHE A 192 5.70 6.70 1.26
C PHE A 192 6.45 7.97 1.68
N LEU A 193 6.01 8.64 2.76
CA LEU A 193 6.70 9.78 3.33
C LEU A 193 8.09 9.41 3.80
N LEU A 194 8.26 8.24 4.44
CA LEU A 194 9.56 7.71 4.84
C LEU A 194 10.50 7.63 3.63
N GLY A 195 10.05 7.07 2.51
CA GLY A 195 10.82 7.03 1.26
C GLY A 195 11.21 8.43 0.77
N LEU A 196 10.27 9.39 0.78
CA LEU A 196 10.54 10.77 0.38
C LEU A 196 11.57 11.45 1.28
N VAL A 197 11.46 11.34 2.60
CA VAL A 197 12.43 11.97 3.52
C VAL A 197 13.80 11.30 3.48
N LEU A 198 13.89 10.02 3.09
CA LEU A 198 15.16 9.33 2.86
C LEU A 198 15.90 9.84 1.61
N THR A 199 15.22 10.51 0.67
CA THR A 199 15.89 11.18 -0.45
C THR A 199 16.75 12.36 0.00
N GLN A 200 16.44 12.97 1.16
CA GLN A 200 17.10 14.16 1.68
C GLN A 200 17.16 15.34 0.68
N GLY A 201 16.27 15.37 -0.31
CA GLY A 201 16.31 16.36 -1.40
C GLY A 201 17.47 16.18 -2.38
N ARG A 202 18.22 15.07 -2.30
CA ARG A 202 19.41 14.79 -3.13
C ARG A 202 19.03 14.21 -4.48
N TRP A 203 18.18 14.92 -5.24
CA TRP A 203 17.72 14.47 -6.56
C TRP A 203 18.66 14.89 -7.70
N GLY A 204 19.61 15.78 -7.41
CA GLY A 204 20.60 16.28 -8.37
C GLY A 204 21.30 15.19 -9.17
N PRO A 205 21.83 14.11 -8.56
CA PRO A 205 22.47 13.02 -9.30
C PRO A 205 21.56 12.35 -10.34
N PHE A 206 20.29 12.11 -9.97
CA PHE A 206 19.32 11.52 -10.89
C PHE A 206 18.99 12.48 -12.05
N LEU A 207 18.81 13.77 -11.75
CA LEU A 207 18.48 14.79 -12.75
C LEU A 207 19.66 15.15 -13.67
N ALA A 208 20.90 14.96 -13.20
CA ALA A 208 22.12 15.22 -13.93
C ALA A 208 22.60 14.04 -14.79
N ASP A 209 21.90 12.89 -14.75
CA ASP A 209 22.23 11.73 -15.59
C ASP A 209 22.10 12.11 -17.07
N PRO A 210 23.20 12.07 -17.86
CA PRO A 210 23.19 12.48 -19.27
C PRO A 210 22.28 11.59 -20.13
N HIS A 211 21.99 10.37 -19.68
CA HIS A 211 21.11 9.45 -20.37
C HIS A 211 19.65 9.56 -19.93
N LEU A 212 19.32 10.43 -18.96
CA LEU A 212 17.96 10.57 -18.44
C LEU A 212 16.95 10.88 -19.55
N ALA A 213 17.24 11.85 -20.42
CA ALA A 213 16.34 12.24 -21.50
C ALA A 213 16.04 11.06 -22.45
N LEU A 214 17.08 10.34 -22.88
CA LEU A 214 16.92 9.14 -23.70
C LEU A 214 16.15 8.05 -22.95
N ARG A 215 16.44 7.83 -21.66
CA ARG A 215 15.74 6.85 -20.82
C ARG A 215 14.25 7.17 -20.71
N LEU A 216 13.87 8.43 -20.53
CA LEU A 216 12.48 8.87 -20.49
C LEU A 216 11.78 8.71 -21.85
N LEU A 217 12.47 9.01 -22.95
CA LEU A 217 11.95 8.80 -24.30
C LEU A 217 11.73 7.31 -24.60
N LEU A 218 12.69 6.45 -24.25
CA LEU A 218 12.57 5.00 -24.40
C LEU A 218 11.46 4.45 -23.50
N ALA A 219 11.37 4.91 -22.24
CA ALA A 219 10.29 4.56 -21.33
C ALA A 219 8.92 4.91 -21.94
N ALA A 220 8.77 6.11 -22.50
CA ALA A 220 7.53 6.53 -23.15
C ALA A 220 7.23 5.70 -24.41
N ALA A 221 8.21 5.52 -25.30
CA ALA A 221 8.03 4.82 -26.57
C ALA A 221 7.68 3.34 -26.38
N VAL A 222 8.43 2.61 -25.54
CA VAL A 222 8.20 1.19 -25.28
C VAL A 222 6.84 0.97 -24.63
N ASN A 223 6.49 1.77 -23.62
CA ASN A 223 5.21 1.61 -22.93
C ASN A 223 4.03 2.08 -23.77
N ALA A 224 4.19 3.10 -24.64
CA ALA A 224 3.14 3.49 -25.59
C ALA A 224 2.87 2.38 -26.61
N ALA A 225 3.93 1.75 -27.14
CA ALA A 225 3.82 0.64 -28.09
C ALA A 225 3.11 -0.57 -27.44
N LEU A 226 3.52 -0.96 -26.23
CA LEU A 226 2.91 -2.08 -25.51
C LEU A 226 1.47 -1.78 -25.08
N ALA A 227 1.19 -0.56 -24.61
CA ALA A 227 -0.15 -0.12 -24.25
C ALA A 227 -1.09 -0.11 -25.48
N GLY A 228 -0.60 0.35 -26.63
CA GLY A 228 -1.31 0.30 -27.91
C GLY A 228 -1.59 -1.14 -28.36
N ALA A 229 -0.58 -2.02 -28.29
CA ALA A 229 -0.74 -3.44 -28.63
C ALA A 229 -1.74 -4.15 -27.69
N ALA A 230 -1.66 -3.90 -26.39
CA ALA A 230 -2.57 -4.48 -25.40
C ALA A 230 -4.03 -4.03 -25.61
N TYR A 231 -4.23 -2.75 -25.95
CA TYR A 231 -5.53 -2.18 -26.29
C TYR A 231 -6.09 -2.78 -27.59
N ALA A 232 -5.26 -2.87 -28.64
CA ALA A 232 -5.64 -3.48 -29.92
C ALA A 232 -6.01 -4.96 -29.77
N ALA A 233 -5.25 -5.71 -28.96
CA ALA A 233 -5.54 -7.10 -28.61
C ALA A 233 -6.77 -7.26 -27.68
N ARG A 234 -7.42 -6.16 -27.27
CA ARG A 234 -8.56 -6.13 -26.34
C ARG A 234 -8.29 -6.83 -25.01
N THR A 235 -7.04 -6.95 -24.60
CA THR A 235 -6.64 -7.62 -23.34
C THR A 235 -6.78 -6.71 -22.12
N VAL A 236 -6.83 -5.39 -22.31
CA VAL A 236 -6.87 -4.38 -21.25
C VAL A 236 -7.90 -3.30 -21.59
N ASN A 237 -8.58 -2.75 -20.58
CA ASN A 237 -9.55 -1.66 -20.75
C ASN A 237 -8.85 -0.28 -20.77
N ARG A 238 -9.56 0.81 -21.12
CA ARG A 238 -8.95 2.14 -21.25
C ARG A 238 -8.21 2.61 -19.98
N SER A 239 -8.77 2.34 -18.81
CA SER A 239 -8.12 2.70 -17.55
C SER A 239 -6.87 1.85 -17.28
N GLY A 240 -6.91 0.56 -17.58
CA GLY A 240 -5.76 -0.34 -17.47
C GLY A 240 -4.61 0.01 -18.42
N VAL A 241 -4.92 0.53 -19.62
CA VAL A 241 -3.91 1.02 -20.58
C VAL A 241 -3.14 2.20 -19.98
N ILE A 242 -3.85 3.16 -19.40
CA ILE A 242 -3.23 4.33 -18.75
C ILE A 242 -2.40 3.89 -17.53
N ALA A 243 -2.96 3.04 -16.67
CA ALA A 243 -2.26 2.56 -15.48
C ALA A 243 -1.02 1.72 -15.85
N GLY A 244 -1.14 0.81 -16.82
CA GLY A 244 -0.03 0.00 -17.32
C GLY A 244 1.07 0.87 -17.94
N PHE A 245 0.69 1.88 -18.72
CA PHE A 245 1.63 2.85 -19.26
C PHE A 245 2.39 3.57 -18.15
N LEU A 246 1.69 4.13 -17.15
CA LEU A 246 2.32 4.87 -16.06
C LEU A 246 3.22 3.99 -15.20
N VAL A 247 2.76 2.80 -14.82
CA VAL A 247 3.56 1.83 -14.04
C VAL A 247 4.83 1.45 -14.79
N GLY A 248 4.69 1.05 -16.05
CA GLY A 248 5.84 0.65 -16.87
C GLY A 248 6.77 1.82 -17.20
N PHE A 249 6.23 3.01 -17.45
CA PHE A 249 7.00 4.22 -17.68
C PHE A 249 7.84 4.57 -16.46
N LEU A 250 7.24 4.61 -15.26
CA LEU A 250 7.95 4.93 -14.03
C LEU A 250 9.01 3.88 -13.71
N ILE A 251 8.70 2.59 -13.82
CA ILE A 251 9.69 1.54 -13.55
C ILE A 251 10.89 1.65 -14.51
N TYR A 252 10.65 1.86 -15.81
CA TYR A 252 11.74 2.07 -16.78
C TYR A 252 12.51 3.38 -16.51
N ALA A 253 11.79 4.46 -16.17
CA ALA A 253 12.39 5.78 -15.93
C ALA A 253 13.31 5.80 -14.70
N PHE A 254 13.04 4.99 -13.68
CA PHE A 254 13.78 5.00 -12.41
C PHE A 254 14.70 3.79 -12.21
N LEU A 255 14.42 2.63 -12.81
CA LEU A 255 15.26 1.43 -12.71
C LEU A 255 15.77 0.92 -14.06
N ASP A 256 15.68 1.74 -15.11
CA ASP A 256 16.13 1.42 -16.46
C ASP A 256 15.52 0.10 -17.02
N TRP A 257 16.17 -0.48 -18.03
CA TRP A 257 15.76 -1.74 -18.62
C TRP A 257 15.82 -2.91 -17.62
N ARG A 258 16.68 -2.83 -16.60
CA ARG A 258 16.87 -3.89 -15.57
C ARG A 258 15.62 -4.05 -14.72
N GLY A 259 15.10 -2.96 -14.16
CA GLY A 259 13.82 -2.99 -13.44
C GLY A 259 12.66 -3.37 -14.36
N TYR A 260 12.69 -2.90 -15.60
CA TYR A 260 11.64 -3.21 -16.58
C TYR A 260 11.57 -4.70 -16.93
N LEU A 261 12.71 -5.39 -17.04
CA LEU A 261 12.73 -6.84 -17.27
C LEU A 261 12.12 -7.63 -16.12
N LEU A 262 12.25 -7.17 -14.86
CA LEU A 262 11.55 -7.79 -13.72
C LEU A 262 10.03 -7.63 -13.82
N LEU A 263 9.56 -6.43 -14.18
CA LEU A 263 8.13 -6.19 -14.44
C LEU A 263 7.63 -7.13 -15.55
N MET A 264 8.39 -7.27 -16.63
CA MET A 264 8.03 -8.17 -17.74
C MET A 264 8.02 -9.63 -17.32
N ALA A 265 9.01 -10.08 -16.54
CA ALA A 265 9.07 -11.44 -16.01
C ALA A 265 7.86 -11.74 -15.11
N PHE A 266 7.49 -10.83 -14.20
CA PHE A 266 6.28 -10.93 -13.39
C PHE A 266 5.03 -11.08 -14.27
N PHE A 267 4.89 -10.23 -15.29
CA PHE A 267 3.74 -10.26 -16.19
C PHE A 267 3.66 -11.57 -16.98
N VAL A 268 4.79 -12.06 -17.50
CA VAL A 268 4.89 -13.32 -18.26
C VAL A 268 4.55 -14.51 -17.36
N ILE A 269 5.15 -14.60 -16.18
CA ILE A 269 4.91 -15.70 -15.23
C ILE A 269 3.43 -15.72 -14.82
N GLY A 270 2.88 -14.58 -14.39
CA GLY A 270 1.48 -14.51 -13.98
C GLY A 270 0.53 -14.84 -15.15
N SER A 271 0.80 -14.33 -16.35
CA SER A 271 -0.03 -14.63 -17.54
C SER A 271 0.06 -16.11 -17.95
N ALA A 272 1.22 -16.72 -17.85
CA ALA A 272 1.42 -18.14 -18.13
C ALA A 272 0.67 -19.01 -17.13
N ALA A 273 0.76 -18.70 -15.83
CA ALA A 273 0.05 -19.41 -14.76
C ALA A 273 -1.48 -19.34 -14.96
N THR A 274 -2.04 -18.16 -15.24
CA THR A 274 -3.47 -18.00 -15.49
C THR A 274 -3.93 -18.76 -16.74
N LYS A 275 -3.17 -18.72 -17.84
CA LYS A 275 -3.53 -19.42 -19.10
C LYS A 275 -3.37 -20.94 -19.01
N LEU A 276 -2.46 -21.43 -18.19
CA LEU A 276 -2.22 -22.87 -18.04
C LEU A 276 -3.47 -23.56 -17.51
N GLY A 277 -3.98 -24.54 -18.26
CA GLY A 277 -5.17 -25.30 -17.88
C GLY A 277 -6.46 -24.46 -17.81
N TYR A 278 -6.51 -23.28 -18.45
CA TYR A 278 -7.67 -22.38 -18.39
C TYR A 278 -9.01 -23.07 -18.70
N ARG A 279 -9.04 -23.94 -19.72
CA ARG A 279 -10.26 -24.71 -20.06
C ARG A 279 -10.74 -25.62 -18.92
N LYS A 280 -9.81 -26.26 -18.20
CA LYS A 280 -10.12 -27.14 -17.06
C LYS A 280 -10.61 -26.33 -15.86
N LYS A 281 -9.96 -25.19 -15.57
CA LYS A 281 -10.38 -24.26 -14.50
C LYS A 281 -11.74 -23.63 -14.78
N ALA A 282 -12.00 -23.23 -16.03
CA ALA A 282 -13.27 -22.67 -16.45
C ALA A 282 -14.41 -23.69 -16.36
N ALA A 283 -14.17 -24.95 -16.75
CA ALA A 283 -15.14 -26.03 -16.58
C ALA A 283 -15.47 -26.31 -15.10
N ALA A 284 -14.52 -26.05 -14.18
CA ALA A 284 -14.70 -26.20 -12.74
C ALA A 284 -15.23 -24.95 -12.03
N GLN A 285 -15.59 -23.87 -12.76
CA GLN A 285 -15.96 -22.56 -12.20
C GLN A 285 -14.88 -21.94 -11.29
N LEU A 286 -13.61 -22.31 -11.50
CA LEU A 286 -12.45 -21.80 -10.74
C LEU A 286 -11.62 -20.79 -11.55
N ALA A 287 -11.96 -20.53 -12.81
CA ALA A 287 -11.21 -19.57 -13.61
C ALA A 287 -11.46 -18.13 -13.12
N GLN A 288 -10.40 -17.31 -13.09
CA GLN A 288 -10.51 -15.88 -12.82
C GLN A 288 -11.56 -15.21 -13.71
N GLU A 289 -12.34 -14.31 -13.10
CA GLU A 289 -13.36 -13.51 -13.78
C GLU A 289 -12.73 -12.67 -14.93
N ASP A 290 -13.56 -12.28 -15.92
CA ASP A 290 -13.17 -11.44 -17.06
C ASP A 290 -12.03 -11.94 -17.98
N LYS A 291 -11.77 -13.25 -18.01
CA LYS A 291 -10.69 -13.86 -18.83
C LYS A 291 -9.30 -13.26 -18.55
N GLY A 292 -9.10 -12.71 -17.34
CA GLY A 292 -7.85 -12.04 -16.97
C GLY A 292 -7.65 -10.65 -17.57
N ARG A 293 -8.73 -9.94 -17.98
CA ARG A 293 -8.62 -8.51 -18.37
C ARG A 293 -8.33 -7.66 -17.13
N ARG A 294 -7.15 -7.03 -17.10
CA ARG A 294 -6.67 -6.27 -15.94
C ARG A 294 -7.00 -4.79 -16.08
N GLY A 295 -7.88 -4.28 -15.22
CA GLY A 295 -8.13 -2.83 -15.09
C GLY A 295 -7.04 -2.09 -14.31
N ALA A 296 -7.15 -0.76 -14.24
CA ALA A 296 -6.22 0.10 -13.49
C ALA A 296 -6.06 -0.33 -12.02
N ARG A 297 -7.15 -0.73 -11.37
CA ARG A 297 -7.15 -1.16 -9.97
C ARG A 297 -6.26 -2.39 -9.74
N HIS A 298 -6.37 -3.39 -10.61
CA HIS A 298 -5.51 -4.58 -10.56
C HIS A 298 -4.04 -4.26 -10.81
N ALA A 299 -3.74 -3.35 -11.75
CA ALA A 299 -2.37 -2.93 -12.02
C ALA A 299 -1.75 -2.22 -10.81
N LEU A 300 -2.48 -1.27 -10.21
CA LEU A 300 -2.02 -0.53 -9.04
C LEU A 300 -1.91 -1.41 -7.79
N ALA A 301 -2.83 -2.35 -7.59
CA ALA A 301 -2.77 -3.30 -6.48
C ALA A 301 -1.50 -4.16 -6.51
N ASN A 302 -1.14 -4.68 -7.69
CA ASN A 302 -0.01 -5.61 -7.82
C ASN A 302 1.34 -4.93 -8.05
N ALA A 303 1.35 -3.74 -8.65
CA ALA A 303 2.59 -3.07 -9.04
C ALA A 303 2.85 -1.75 -8.29
N GLY A 304 1.87 -1.18 -7.58
CA GLY A 304 2.02 0.14 -6.95
C GLY A 304 3.15 0.21 -5.93
N VAL A 305 3.28 -0.82 -5.07
CA VAL A 305 4.39 -0.93 -4.10
C VAL A 305 5.74 -1.02 -4.83
N ALA A 306 5.83 -1.86 -5.86
CA ALA A 306 7.03 -2.00 -6.66
C ALA A 306 7.38 -0.67 -7.38
N THR A 307 6.42 0.00 -8.00
CA THR A 307 6.64 1.31 -8.66
C THR A 307 7.17 2.35 -7.68
N ALA A 308 6.62 2.43 -6.46
CA ALA A 308 7.16 3.33 -5.44
C ALA A 308 8.60 2.96 -5.05
N CYS A 309 8.90 1.66 -4.89
CA CYS A 309 10.25 1.19 -4.61
C CYS A 309 11.22 1.52 -5.76
N ALA A 310 10.79 1.40 -7.02
CA ALA A 310 11.63 1.76 -8.18
C ALA A 310 12.03 3.23 -8.14
N ILE A 311 11.08 4.13 -7.86
CA ILE A 311 11.35 5.56 -7.69
C ILE A 311 12.38 5.79 -6.59
N PHE A 312 12.18 5.19 -5.42
CA PHE A 312 13.09 5.38 -4.28
C PHE A 312 14.46 4.71 -4.47
N ALA A 313 14.57 3.65 -5.27
CA ALA A 313 15.87 3.05 -5.60
C ALA A 313 16.77 4.03 -6.37
N ALA A 314 16.20 4.86 -7.24
CA ALA A 314 16.95 5.88 -7.97
C ALA A 314 17.12 7.21 -7.21
N MET A 315 16.21 7.53 -6.29
CA MET A 315 16.16 8.84 -5.63
C MET A 315 16.75 8.87 -4.21
N THR A 316 17.15 7.72 -3.66
CA THR A 316 17.70 7.61 -2.30
C THR A 316 19.13 7.08 -2.32
N PRO A 317 19.93 7.31 -1.26
CA PRO A 317 21.25 6.71 -1.13
C PRO A 317 21.22 5.20 -0.80
N TYR A 318 20.05 4.56 -0.84
CA TYR A 318 19.86 3.14 -0.52
C TYR A 318 19.32 2.34 -1.73
N PRO A 319 19.99 2.37 -2.90
CA PRO A 319 19.48 1.75 -4.11
C PRO A 319 19.23 0.24 -3.94
N VAL A 320 20.15 -0.46 -3.26
CA VAL A 320 20.02 -1.91 -3.03
C VAL A 320 18.84 -2.25 -2.13
N LEU A 321 18.56 -1.43 -1.11
CA LEU A 321 17.40 -1.64 -0.23
C LEU A 321 16.12 -1.60 -1.07
N PHE A 322 15.91 -0.51 -1.81
CA PHE A 322 14.69 -0.33 -2.57
C PHE A 322 14.58 -1.24 -3.81
N ALA A 323 15.72 -1.66 -4.39
CA ALA A 323 15.74 -2.67 -5.44
C ALA A 323 15.36 -4.07 -4.90
N LEU A 324 15.79 -4.40 -3.68
CA LEU A 324 15.42 -5.63 -2.99
C LEU A 324 13.93 -5.65 -2.63
N THR A 325 13.40 -4.53 -2.12
CA THR A 325 11.95 -4.40 -1.83
C THR A 325 11.10 -4.40 -3.09
N PHE A 326 11.58 -3.77 -4.16
CA PHE A 326 10.98 -3.83 -5.51
C PHE A 326 10.85 -5.27 -6.00
N ALA A 327 11.93 -6.05 -5.92
CA ALA A 327 11.91 -7.45 -6.30
C ALA A 327 11.06 -8.30 -5.34
N GLY A 328 11.08 -8.01 -4.04
CA GLY A 328 10.20 -8.62 -3.04
C GLY A 328 8.72 -8.48 -3.38
N ALA A 329 8.28 -7.26 -3.73
CA ALA A 329 6.90 -7.01 -4.15
C ALA A 329 6.51 -7.82 -5.40
N PHE A 330 7.33 -7.81 -6.45
CA PHE A 330 7.02 -8.56 -7.68
C PHE A 330 7.13 -10.08 -7.52
N ALA A 331 8.11 -10.56 -6.75
CA ALA A 331 8.25 -11.97 -6.43
C ALA A 331 7.03 -12.47 -5.65
N THR A 332 6.51 -11.66 -4.71
CA THR A 332 5.30 -11.96 -3.96
C THR A 332 4.08 -12.04 -4.88
N ALA A 333 3.87 -11.03 -5.74
CA ALA A 333 2.76 -11.03 -6.70
C ALA A 333 2.83 -12.21 -7.69
N ALA A 334 4.03 -12.54 -8.17
CA ALA A 334 4.25 -13.67 -9.06
C ALA A 334 4.01 -15.01 -8.36
N ALA A 335 4.47 -15.14 -7.11
CA ALA A 335 4.29 -16.33 -6.29
C ALA A 335 2.82 -16.56 -5.95
N ASP A 336 2.10 -15.50 -5.61
CA ASP A 336 0.68 -15.51 -5.29
C ASP A 336 -0.18 -16.03 -6.46
N THR A 337 0.01 -15.41 -7.64
CA THR A 337 -0.68 -15.85 -8.86
C THR A 337 -0.29 -17.27 -9.25
N SER A 338 0.99 -17.62 -9.17
CA SER A 338 1.44 -18.97 -9.55
C SER A 338 0.94 -20.04 -8.58
N SER A 339 0.92 -19.72 -7.28
CA SER A 339 0.46 -20.63 -6.22
C SER A 339 -1.03 -20.93 -6.33
N SER A 340 -1.85 -19.88 -6.50
CA SER A 340 -3.31 -20.03 -6.64
C SER A 340 -3.67 -20.76 -7.95
N GLU A 341 -3.14 -20.32 -9.09
CA GLU A 341 -3.52 -20.86 -10.40
C GLU A 341 -3.05 -22.31 -10.60
N ILE A 342 -1.85 -22.65 -10.15
CA ILE A 342 -1.32 -24.02 -10.24
C ILE A 342 -1.92 -24.90 -9.14
N GLY A 343 -2.14 -24.37 -7.94
CA GLY A 343 -2.80 -25.07 -6.84
C GLY A 343 -4.24 -25.49 -7.19
N GLN A 344 -5.01 -24.62 -7.82
CA GLN A 344 -6.35 -24.95 -8.32
C GLN A 344 -6.33 -26.03 -9.40
N LEU A 345 -5.32 -26.00 -10.30
CA LEU A 345 -5.21 -26.95 -11.40
C LEU A 345 -4.71 -28.34 -10.96
N LEU A 346 -3.66 -28.39 -10.14
CA LEU A 346 -2.91 -29.62 -9.83
C LEU A 346 -3.04 -30.08 -8.37
N GLY A 347 -3.44 -29.22 -7.44
CA GLY A 347 -3.27 -29.42 -5.99
C GLY A 347 -3.98 -30.64 -5.41
N ARG A 348 -3.29 -31.77 -5.17
CA ARG A 348 -3.95 -33.04 -4.77
C ARG A 348 -4.65 -32.97 -3.41
N ARG A 349 -4.06 -32.24 -2.47
CA ARG A 349 -4.61 -32.01 -1.12
C ARG A 349 -4.50 -30.52 -0.79
N THR A 350 -5.63 -29.94 -0.42
CA THR A 350 -5.78 -28.51 -0.11
C THR A 350 -6.21 -28.35 1.34
N TYR A 351 -5.58 -27.41 2.04
CA TYR A 351 -5.80 -27.15 3.47
C TYR A 351 -6.07 -25.68 3.71
N LEU A 352 -6.93 -25.35 4.67
CA LEU A 352 -7.14 -23.95 5.07
C LEU A 352 -5.94 -23.45 5.88
N ALA A 353 -5.32 -22.34 5.47
CA ALA A 353 -4.09 -21.84 6.12
C ALA A 353 -4.24 -21.57 7.63
N THR A 354 -5.44 -21.22 8.09
CA THR A 354 -5.71 -20.87 9.50
C THR A 354 -5.99 -22.07 10.40
N THR A 355 -6.60 -23.14 9.88
CA THR A 355 -7.04 -24.30 10.70
C THR A 355 -6.36 -25.60 10.33
N PHE A 356 -5.58 -25.62 9.24
CA PHE A 356 -4.97 -26.81 8.63
C PHE A 356 -5.98 -27.94 8.33
N ARG A 357 -7.28 -27.61 8.25
CA ARG A 357 -8.32 -28.58 7.91
C ARG A 357 -8.36 -28.79 6.39
N PRO A 358 -8.58 -30.04 5.92
CA PRO A 358 -8.80 -30.29 4.50
C PRO A 358 -10.01 -29.51 4.00
N VAL A 359 -9.86 -28.84 2.87
CA VAL A 359 -10.92 -28.07 2.21
C VAL A 359 -10.91 -28.34 0.69
N PRO A 360 -12.02 -28.16 -0.03
CA PRO A 360 -12.04 -28.29 -1.48
C PRO A 360 -11.07 -27.33 -2.18
N ARG A 361 -10.60 -27.72 -3.37
CA ARG A 361 -9.79 -26.84 -4.23
C ARG A 361 -10.57 -25.57 -4.59
N GLY A 362 -9.85 -24.45 -4.67
CA GLY A 362 -10.47 -23.15 -4.95
C GLY A 362 -11.24 -22.56 -3.76
N THR A 363 -11.18 -23.19 -2.58
CA THR A 363 -11.60 -22.52 -1.35
C THR A 363 -10.65 -21.36 -1.07
N GLU A 364 -11.20 -20.21 -0.71
CA GLU A 364 -10.43 -19.01 -0.42
C GLU A 364 -9.47 -19.19 0.76
N GLY A 365 -8.22 -18.73 0.59
CA GLY A 365 -7.13 -18.97 1.54
C GLY A 365 -6.71 -20.44 1.70
N ALA A 366 -7.10 -21.32 0.78
CA ALA A 366 -6.63 -22.70 0.76
C ALA A 366 -5.24 -22.82 0.13
N VAL A 367 -4.37 -23.57 0.79
CA VAL A 367 -3.00 -23.85 0.36
C VAL A 367 -2.84 -25.30 -0.06
N SER A 368 -2.01 -25.54 -1.07
CA SER A 368 -1.62 -26.88 -1.54
C SER A 368 -0.11 -26.95 -1.70
N LEU A 369 0.48 -28.13 -1.56
CA LEU A 369 1.92 -28.31 -1.75
C LEU A 369 2.36 -27.91 -3.16
N GLU A 370 1.59 -28.32 -4.17
CA GLU A 370 1.86 -28.01 -5.58
C GLU A 370 1.81 -26.50 -5.85
N GLY A 371 0.83 -25.80 -5.27
CA GLY A 371 0.74 -24.34 -5.34
C GLY A 371 1.92 -23.66 -4.63
N THR A 372 2.25 -24.08 -3.42
CA THR A 372 3.38 -23.50 -2.67
C THR A 372 4.71 -23.69 -3.42
N LEU A 373 4.98 -24.88 -3.98
CA LEU A 373 6.17 -25.13 -4.79
C LEU A 373 6.19 -24.28 -6.06
N ALA A 374 5.04 -24.11 -6.73
CA ALA A 374 4.93 -23.22 -7.87
C ALA A 374 5.21 -21.75 -7.51
N GLY A 375 4.73 -21.29 -6.36
CA GLY A 375 5.02 -19.95 -5.85
C GLY A 375 6.49 -19.74 -5.52
N ILE A 376 7.14 -20.74 -4.91
CA ILE A 376 8.59 -20.71 -4.63
C ILE A 376 9.40 -20.66 -5.95
N LEU A 377 9.03 -21.47 -6.95
CA LEU A 377 9.71 -21.44 -8.26
C LEU A 377 9.53 -20.09 -8.96
N ALA A 378 8.32 -19.52 -8.94
CA ALA A 378 8.05 -18.21 -9.54
C ALA A 378 8.86 -17.08 -8.87
N SER A 379 8.87 -17.05 -7.53
CA SER A 379 9.66 -16.07 -6.77
C SER A 379 11.17 -16.26 -6.98
N LEU A 380 11.66 -17.50 -7.09
CA LEU A 380 13.07 -17.79 -7.38
C LEU A 380 13.48 -17.24 -8.74
N VAL A 381 12.65 -17.37 -9.77
CA VAL A 381 12.93 -16.80 -11.11
C VAL A 381 13.03 -15.27 -11.04
N ILE A 382 12.09 -14.60 -10.37
CA ILE A 382 12.13 -13.14 -10.20
C ILE A 382 13.37 -12.70 -9.42
N ALA A 383 13.67 -13.40 -8.32
CA ALA A 383 14.80 -13.09 -7.45
C ALA A 383 16.15 -13.29 -8.15
N ALA A 384 16.34 -14.44 -8.82
CA ALA A 384 17.56 -14.75 -9.56
C ALA A 384 17.75 -13.79 -10.74
N LEU A 385 16.68 -13.42 -11.45
CA LEU A 385 16.74 -12.41 -12.50
C LEU A 385 17.17 -11.05 -11.94
N GLY A 386 16.62 -10.63 -10.79
CA GLY A 386 17.00 -9.38 -10.13
C GLY A 386 18.48 -9.33 -9.77
N ALA A 387 19.01 -10.42 -9.21
CA ALA A 387 20.44 -10.54 -8.90
C ALA A 387 21.31 -10.58 -10.17
N ALA A 388 20.91 -11.34 -11.19
CA ALA A 388 21.64 -11.44 -12.47
C ALA A 388 21.70 -10.11 -13.23
N LEU A 389 20.65 -9.28 -13.12
CA LEU A 389 20.60 -7.93 -13.69
C LEU A 389 21.39 -6.91 -12.85
N GLY A 390 21.97 -7.32 -11.72
CA GLY A 390 22.77 -6.45 -10.86
C GLY A 390 21.95 -5.44 -10.05
N LEU A 391 20.66 -5.70 -9.82
CA LEU A 391 19.82 -4.84 -8.97
C LEU A 391 20.19 -4.99 -7.48
N PHE A 392 20.62 -6.19 -7.07
CA PHE A 392 21.11 -6.50 -5.73
C PHE A 392 22.05 -7.72 -5.76
N PRO A 393 22.90 -7.93 -4.73
CA PRO A 393 23.78 -9.10 -4.65
C PRO A 393 23.03 -10.44 -4.64
N TRP A 394 23.69 -11.53 -5.08
CA TRP A 394 23.10 -12.89 -5.09
C TRP A 394 22.60 -13.37 -3.71
N LYS A 395 23.17 -12.88 -2.60
CA LYS A 395 22.64 -13.13 -1.24
C LYS A 395 21.18 -12.68 -1.09
N GLY A 396 20.77 -11.66 -1.82
CA GLY A 396 19.40 -11.14 -1.84
C GLY A 396 18.38 -12.10 -2.43
N VAL A 397 18.81 -13.12 -3.20
CA VAL A 397 17.87 -14.11 -3.78
C VAL A 397 17.11 -14.85 -2.68
N ALA A 398 17.80 -15.32 -1.64
CA ALA A 398 17.18 -16.01 -0.51
C ALA A 398 16.20 -15.10 0.23
N VAL A 399 16.56 -13.82 0.41
CA VAL A 399 15.71 -12.83 1.06
C VAL A 399 14.44 -12.56 0.26
N VAL A 400 14.54 -12.38 -1.06
CA VAL A 400 13.37 -12.14 -1.92
C VAL A 400 12.43 -13.34 -1.97
N VAL A 401 12.97 -14.57 -2.05
CA VAL A 401 12.15 -15.80 -2.01
C VAL A 401 11.47 -15.96 -0.66
N PHE A 402 12.18 -15.74 0.44
CA PHE A 402 11.61 -15.79 1.79
C PHE A 402 10.50 -14.73 1.96
N ALA A 403 10.75 -13.50 1.51
CA ALA A 403 9.78 -12.43 1.54
C ALA A 403 8.51 -12.76 0.74
N ALA A 404 8.67 -13.33 -0.45
CA ALA A 404 7.55 -13.78 -1.28
C ALA A 404 6.74 -14.90 -0.62
N PHE A 405 7.41 -15.85 0.04
CA PHE A 405 6.75 -16.92 0.79
C PHE A 405 5.96 -16.37 2.00
N VAL A 406 6.52 -15.43 2.75
CA VAL A 406 5.82 -14.79 3.88
C VAL A 406 4.62 -13.98 3.40
N GLY A 407 4.77 -13.22 2.30
CA GLY A 407 3.68 -12.47 1.69
C GLY A 407 2.51 -13.37 1.27
N THR A 408 2.78 -14.40 0.47
CA THR A 408 1.71 -15.33 0.02
C THR A 408 1.06 -16.09 1.17
N THR A 409 1.82 -16.44 2.20
CA THR A 409 1.25 -17.05 3.41
C THR A 409 0.35 -16.07 4.17
N PHE A 410 0.77 -14.80 4.27
CA PHE A 410 -0.04 -13.75 4.87
C PHE A 410 -1.37 -13.56 4.14
N GLU A 411 -1.33 -13.51 2.81
CA GLU A 411 -2.54 -13.46 1.97
C GLU A 411 -3.48 -14.61 2.31
N SER A 412 -2.98 -15.85 2.32
CA SER A 412 -3.86 -17.01 2.54
C SER A 412 -4.46 -17.06 3.95
N VAL A 413 -3.72 -16.56 4.95
CA VAL A 413 -4.24 -16.42 6.33
C VAL A 413 -5.30 -15.32 6.40
N VAL A 414 -5.05 -14.16 5.78
CA VAL A 414 -5.95 -13.01 5.81
C VAL A 414 -7.21 -13.25 4.98
N GLY A 415 -7.08 -13.83 3.79
CA GLY A 415 -8.21 -14.25 2.94
C GLY A 415 -9.11 -15.24 3.68
N ALA A 416 -8.53 -16.28 4.30
CA ALA A 416 -9.28 -17.24 5.11
C ALA A 416 -9.98 -16.60 6.34
N ALA A 417 -9.41 -15.56 6.94
CA ALA A 417 -9.93 -14.93 8.16
C ALA A 417 -10.96 -13.82 7.90
N LEU A 418 -10.76 -12.99 6.87
CA LEU A 418 -11.48 -11.73 6.68
C LEU A 418 -12.48 -11.74 5.52
N GLU A 419 -12.31 -12.60 4.51
CA GLU A 419 -13.18 -12.58 3.32
C GLU A 419 -14.57 -13.16 3.60
N LYS A 420 -14.68 -14.16 4.49
CA LYS A 420 -15.99 -14.64 4.98
C LYS A 420 -16.84 -13.53 5.61
N ARG A 421 -16.21 -12.43 6.04
CA ARG A 421 -16.88 -11.26 6.63
C ARG A 421 -17.05 -10.10 5.63
N ARG A 422 -16.64 -10.25 4.36
CA ARG A 422 -16.63 -9.22 3.31
C ARG A 422 -15.96 -7.90 3.73
N LEU A 423 -14.92 -8.00 4.57
CA LEU A 423 -14.25 -6.83 5.13
C LEU A 423 -13.12 -6.29 4.23
N LEU A 424 -12.63 -7.07 3.28
CA LEU A 424 -11.57 -6.66 2.34
C LEU A 424 -11.95 -7.08 0.93
N ASP A 425 -11.58 -6.24 -0.04
CA ASP A 425 -11.63 -6.59 -1.45
C ASP A 425 -10.31 -7.19 -1.93
N ASN A 426 -10.38 -7.93 -3.04
CA ASN A 426 -9.24 -8.67 -3.58
C ASN A 426 -8.09 -7.76 -3.98
N GLU A 427 -8.35 -6.54 -4.45
CA GLU A 427 -7.29 -5.61 -4.81
C GLU A 427 -6.57 -5.01 -3.60
N ALA A 428 -7.27 -4.73 -2.51
CA ALA A 428 -6.68 -4.32 -1.25
C ALA A 428 -5.84 -5.46 -0.65
N LEU A 429 -6.34 -6.70 -0.73
CA LEU A 429 -5.58 -7.88 -0.28
C LEU A 429 -4.29 -8.07 -1.10
N ASN A 430 -4.36 -7.96 -2.43
CA ASN A 430 -3.19 -7.99 -3.31
C ASN A 430 -2.18 -6.89 -2.99
N PHE A 431 -2.66 -5.66 -2.75
CA PHE A 431 -1.79 -4.54 -2.36
C PHE A 431 -1.10 -4.82 -1.03
N LEU A 432 -1.83 -5.28 -0.01
CA LEU A 432 -1.26 -5.64 1.29
C LEU A 432 -0.26 -6.79 1.17
N ASN A 433 -0.56 -7.80 0.37
CA ASN A 433 0.31 -8.95 0.13
C ASN A 433 1.67 -8.48 -0.42
N THR A 434 1.65 -7.72 -1.52
CA THR A 434 2.89 -7.16 -2.11
C THR A 434 3.62 -6.19 -1.17
N LEU A 435 2.89 -5.44 -0.35
CA LEU A 435 3.47 -4.58 0.68
C LEU A 435 4.19 -5.38 1.76
N VAL A 436 3.58 -6.46 2.26
CA VAL A 436 4.21 -7.38 3.23
C VAL A 436 5.48 -7.98 2.64
N GLY A 437 5.43 -8.45 1.39
CA GLY A 437 6.62 -8.93 0.68
C GLY A 437 7.74 -7.89 0.60
N ALA A 438 7.41 -6.64 0.24
CA ALA A 438 8.38 -5.55 0.21
C ALA A 438 8.96 -5.24 1.59
N LEU A 439 8.14 -5.22 2.65
CA LEU A 439 8.57 -4.91 4.01
C LEU A 439 9.44 -6.04 4.61
N VAL A 440 9.13 -7.31 4.33
CA VAL A 440 9.97 -8.43 4.76
C VAL A 440 11.33 -8.36 4.05
N ALA A 441 11.35 -8.10 2.74
CA ALA A 441 12.61 -7.88 2.03
C ALA A 441 13.43 -6.72 2.63
N ALA A 442 12.76 -5.61 3.00
CA ALA A 442 13.40 -4.47 3.66
C ALA A 442 14.00 -4.85 5.03
N ALA A 443 13.28 -5.62 5.83
CA ALA A 443 13.71 -6.02 7.17
C ALA A 443 14.98 -6.88 7.15
N PHE A 444 15.18 -7.67 6.09
CA PHE A 444 16.35 -8.51 5.91
C PHE A 444 17.45 -7.86 5.05
N TYR A 445 17.31 -6.58 4.69
CA TYR A 445 18.30 -5.86 3.88
C TYR A 445 19.73 -5.95 4.43
N ALA A 446 19.91 -5.86 5.75
CA ALA A 446 21.22 -5.92 6.40
C ALA A 446 21.95 -7.27 6.20
N TRP A 447 21.26 -8.33 5.77
CA TRP A 447 21.85 -9.64 5.49
C TRP A 447 22.42 -9.73 4.07
N VAL A 448 22.04 -8.78 3.21
CA VAL A 448 22.41 -8.75 1.78
C VAL A 448 23.64 -7.90 1.52
N VAL A 449 23.82 -6.82 2.30
CA VAL A 449 24.88 -5.81 2.13
C VAL A 449 26.14 -6.13 2.91
#